data_AF-A0A813EWT9-F1
#
_entry.id   AF-A0A813EWT9-F1
#
_cell.length_a   1.000
_cell.length_b   1.000
_cell.length_c   1.000
_cell.angle_alpha   90.00
_cell.angle_beta   90.00
_cell.angle_gamma   90.00
#
_symmetry.space_group_name_H-M   'P 1'
#
loop_
_entity.id
_entity.type
_entity.pdbx_description
1 polymer ?
#
loop_
_entity_poly.entity_id
_entity_poly.type
_entity_poly.pdbx_seq_one_letter_code
_entity_poly.pdbx_strand_id
1 'polypeptide(L)'
;MALRQFSLARQFFQPLFKQLEDKTGINLENAVYYKGQAQHYIVMTPTKRSLVDLGVLREAQPASGGLLDRSNVSTECLAAMAKQVGMFFDLPTVLCESQGVMIFDFSDVQRLESASSMAGNVFVCAVGDALLEPFWPEGLGIMRGFMSALDAASAVAVAASGQTDKAAAQMANTYNVLKSVAAQTASQCLQK
;
A
#
# COMPACT_ATOMS: atom_id res chain seq x y z
N MET A 1 -15.77 -23.26 -10.85
CA MET A 1 -16.01 -21.83 -11.14
C MET A 1 -14.65 -21.15 -11.31
N ALA A 2 -14.46 -20.27 -12.31
CA ALA A 2 -13.16 -19.61 -12.49
C ALA A 2 -12.91 -18.59 -11.37
N LEU A 3 -11.80 -18.72 -10.64
CA LEU A 3 -11.39 -17.82 -9.58
C LEU A 3 -11.23 -16.38 -10.12
N ARG A 4 -12.02 -15.43 -9.61
CA ARG A 4 -12.05 -14.03 -10.06
C ARG A 4 -11.24 -13.14 -9.12
N GLN A 5 -10.56 -12.16 -9.70
CA GLN A 5 -9.89 -11.09 -8.95
C GLN A 5 -10.93 -10.15 -8.34
N PHE A 6 -10.59 -9.51 -7.22
CA PHE A 6 -11.48 -8.55 -6.56
C PHE A 6 -10.71 -7.44 -5.84
N SER A 7 -11.39 -6.30 -5.66
CA SER A 7 -10.98 -5.23 -4.76
C SER A 7 -12.22 -4.78 -4.01
N LEU A 8 -12.26 -5.05 -2.70
CA LEU A 8 -13.44 -4.90 -1.85
C LEU A 8 -13.12 -3.98 -0.67
N ALA A 9 -13.98 -3.01 -0.42
CA ALA A 9 -13.94 -2.17 0.77
C ALA A 9 -15.22 -2.34 1.60
N ARG A 10 -15.09 -2.41 2.92
CA ARG A 10 -16.18 -2.67 3.87
C ARG A 10 -17.35 -1.71 3.67
N GLN A 11 -17.06 -0.43 3.42
CA GLN A 11 -18.08 0.60 3.18
C GLN A 11 -19.07 0.27 2.05
N PHE A 12 -18.64 -0.46 1.02
CA PHE A 12 -19.48 -0.85 -0.13
C PHE A 12 -20.02 -2.27 -0.04
N PHE A 13 -19.40 -3.13 0.78
CA PHE A 13 -19.73 -4.56 0.88
C PHE A 13 -20.03 -5.00 2.32
N GLN A 14 -20.66 -4.12 3.12
CA GLN A 14 -20.91 -4.35 4.55
C GLN A 14 -21.51 -5.74 4.88
N PRO A 15 -22.52 -6.26 4.14
CA PRO A 15 -23.07 -7.59 4.45
C PRO A 15 -22.04 -8.72 4.31
N LEU A 16 -21.15 -8.64 3.33
CA LEU A 16 -20.11 -9.65 3.09
C LEU A 16 -19.05 -9.63 4.19
N PHE A 17 -18.57 -8.43 4.57
CA PHE A 17 -17.61 -8.29 5.66
C PHE A 17 -18.20 -8.66 7.03
N LYS A 18 -19.50 -8.40 7.24
CA LYS A 18 -20.20 -8.89 8.43
C LYS A 18 -20.26 -10.42 8.47
N GLN A 19 -20.55 -11.08 7.34
CA GLN A 19 -20.52 -12.54 7.26
C GLN A 19 -19.13 -13.13 7.53
N LEU A 20 -18.07 -12.46 7.06
CA LEU A 20 -16.69 -12.85 7.39
C LEU A 20 -16.47 -12.77 8.91
N GLU A 21 -16.81 -11.64 9.50
CA GLU A 21 -16.67 -11.39 10.94
C GLU A 21 -17.48 -12.41 11.77
N ASP A 22 -18.74 -12.68 11.40
CA ASP A 22 -19.60 -13.63 12.08
C ASP A 22 -19.08 -15.09 11.99
N LYS A 23 -18.42 -15.47 10.88
CA LYS A 23 -17.90 -16.84 10.67
C LYS A 23 -16.50 -17.07 11.24
N THR A 24 -15.67 -16.04 11.28
CA THR A 24 -14.22 -16.17 11.55
C THR A 24 -13.75 -15.34 12.74
N GLY A 25 -14.53 -14.39 13.20
CA GLY A 25 -14.09 -13.35 14.14
C GLY A 25 -13.18 -12.28 13.51
N ILE A 26 -12.89 -12.36 12.22
CA ILE A 26 -11.98 -11.45 11.52
C ILE A 26 -12.77 -10.26 10.97
N ASN A 27 -12.49 -9.08 11.50
CA ASN A 27 -13.02 -7.82 11.02
C ASN A 27 -11.96 -7.14 10.13
N LEU A 28 -12.31 -6.91 8.86
CA LEU A 28 -11.47 -6.27 7.85
C LEU A 28 -12.12 -4.97 7.35
N GLU A 29 -11.29 -3.97 7.05
CA GLU A 29 -11.69 -2.73 6.37
C GLU A 29 -11.69 -2.87 4.85
N ASN A 30 -10.74 -3.62 4.30
CA ASN A 30 -10.65 -3.94 2.87
C ASN A 30 -9.95 -5.28 2.64
N ALA A 31 -10.17 -5.83 1.44
CA ALA A 31 -9.45 -6.99 0.93
C ALA A 31 -9.33 -6.88 -0.60
N VAL A 32 -8.10 -7.07 -1.11
CA VAL A 32 -7.79 -7.03 -2.54
C VAL A 32 -7.06 -8.32 -2.90
N TYR A 33 -7.51 -8.95 -3.98
CA TYR A 33 -6.98 -10.22 -4.45
C TYR A 33 -6.59 -10.13 -5.93
N TYR A 34 -5.33 -10.44 -6.21
CA TYR A 34 -4.76 -10.55 -7.54
C TYR A 34 -4.41 -11.99 -7.87
N LYS A 35 -4.76 -12.39 -9.09
CA LYS A 35 -4.47 -13.71 -9.63
C LYS A 35 -3.32 -13.59 -10.63
N GLY A 36 -2.12 -13.95 -10.18
CA GLY A 36 -0.96 -14.12 -11.06
C GLY A 36 -0.94 -15.50 -11.72
N GLN A 37 -0.07 -15.67 -12.71
CA GLN A 37 0.17 -16.97 -13.35
C GLN A 37 0.90 -17.95 -12.42
N ALA A 38 1.85 -17.45 -11.63
CA ALA A 38 2.69 -18.24 -10.73
C ALA A 38 2.30 -18.11 -9.24
N GLN A 39 1.55 -17.08 -8.87
CA GLN A 39 1.21 -16.80 -7.47
C GLN A 39 -0.14 -16.11 -7.31
N HIS A 40 -0.78 -16.39 -6.18
CA HIS A 40 -1.99 -15.73 -5.72
C HIS A 40 -1.61 -14.71 -4.64
N TYR A 41 -1.99 -13.46 -4.83
CA TYR A 41 -1.65 -12.39 -3.91
C TYR A 41 -2.92 -11.82 -3.28
N ILE A 42 -2.92 -11.72 -1.96
CA ILE A 42 -3.97 -11.04 -1.20
C ILE A 42 -3.33 -9.98 -0.30
N VAL A 43 -3.93 -8.80 -0.29
CA VAL A 43 -3.67 -7.77 0.71
C VAL A 43 -4.99 -7.44 1.41
N MET A 44 -4.94 -7.26 2.71
CA MET A 44 -6.12 -7.02 3.53
C MET A 44 -5.76 -6.09 4.69
N THR A 45 -6.74 -5.35 5.19
CA THR A 45 -6.56 -4.44 6.33
C THR A 45 -7.42 -4.91 7.50
N PRO A 46 -6.91 -5.80 8.38
CA PRO A 46 -7.63 -6.21 9.57
C PRO A 46 -7.65 -5.11 10.62
N THR A 47 -8.73 -5.05 11.40
CA THR A 47 -8.78 -4.14 12.54
C THR A 47 -7.78 -4.56 13.62
N LYS A 48 -7.23 -3.58 14.35
CA LYS A 48 -6.35 -3.83 15.50
C LYS A 48 -6.98 -4.77 16.53
N ARG A 49 -8.29 -4.62 16.76
CA ARG A 49 -9.04 -5.49 17.67
C ARG A 49 -8.98 -6.95 17.20
N SER A 50 -9.29 -7.23 15.94
CA SER A 50 -9.20 -8.60 15.41
C SER A 50 -7.79 -9.17 15.48
N LEU A 51 -6.75 -8.36 15.26
CA LEU A 51 -5.36 -8.82 15.41
C LEU A 51 -5.04 -9.23 16.85
N VAL A 52 -5.56 -8.53 17.85
CA VAL A 52 -5.38 -8.87 19.28
C VAL A 52 -6.23 -10.07 19.67
N ASP A 53 -7.52 -10.07 19.31
CA ASP A 53 -8.48 -11.12 19.66
C ASP A 53 -8.05 -12.50 19.10
N LEU A 54 -7.36 -12.52 17.95
CA LEU A 54 -6.82 -13.74 17.32
C LEU A 54 -5.37 -14.04 17.68
N GLY A 55 -4.76 -13.28 18.59
CA GLY A 55 -3.39 -13.50 19.07
C GLY A 55 -2.30 -13.20 18.04
N VAL A 56 -2.63 -12.51 16.95
CA VAL A 56 -1.63 -12.02 15.98
C VAL A 56 -0.74 -10.97 16.65
N LEU A 57 -1.35 -10.05 17.41
CA LEU A 57 -0.65 -9.14 18.29
C LEU A 57 -0.71 -9.67 19.72
N ARG A 58 0.45 -9.82 20.37
CA ARG A 58 0.53 -10.27 21.77
C ARG A 58 0.01 -9.20 22.72
N GLU A 59 0.38 -7.94 22.46
CA GLU A 59 -0.01 -6.78 23.24
C GLU A 59 -0.65 -5.74 22.32
N ALA A 60 -1.81 -5.21 22.73
CA ALA A 60 -2.50 -4.14 22.02
C ALA A 60 -1.71 -2.82 22.09
N GLN A 61 -0.95 -2.59 23.15
CA GLN A 61 -0.12 -1.40 23.34
C GLN A 61 1.19 -1.83 24.01
N PRO A 62 2.22 -2.21 23.23
CA PRO A 62 3.47 -2.66 23.79
C PRO A 62 4.16 -1.56 24.57
N ALA A 63 4.72 -1.91 25.74
CA ALA A 63 5.42 -0.96 26.62
C ALA A 63 6.75 -0.45 26.03
N SER A 64 7.33 -1.19 25.08
CA SER A 64 8.56 -0.86 24.36
C SER A 64 8.50 -1.37 22.93
N GLY A 65 9.02 -0.59 21.98
CA GLY A 65 9.00 -0.92 20.55
C GLY A 65 7.72 -0.48 19.82
N GLY A 66 7.66 -0.73 18.52
CA GLY A 66 6.49 -0.45 17.68
C GLY A 66 5.42 -1.53 17.80
N LEU A 67 4.17 -1.22 17.42
CA LEU A 67 3.05 -2.17 17.48
C LEU A 67 3.34 -3.47 16.72
N LEU A 68 3.99 -3.37 15.56
CA LEU A 68 4.35 -4.49 14.68
C LEU A 68 5.77 -5.01 14.89
N ASP A 69 6.40 -4.71 16.02
CA ASP A 69 7.71 -5.28 16.35
C ASP A 69 7.67 -6.82 16.29
N ARG A 70 8.76 -7.45 15.82
CA ARG A 70 8.83 -8.92 15.68
C ARG A 70 8.56 -9.66 16.98
N SER A 71 8.88 -9.05 18.13
CA SER A 71 8.57 -9.62 19.44
C SER A 71 7.07 -9.62 19.75
N ASN A 72 6.32 -8.64 19.23
CA ASN A 72 4.89 -8.46 19.47
C ASN A 72 3.99 -9.15 18.42
N VAL A 73 4.56 -9.60 17.30
CA VAL A 73 3.81 -10.27 16.21
C VAL A 73 4.00 -11.78 16.25
N SER A 74 2.88 -12.52 16.30
CA SER A 74 2.86 -13.97 16.11
C SER A 74 2.68 -14.32 14.64
N THR A 75 3.76 -14.73 13.96
CA THR A 75 3.72 -15.13 12.54
C THR A 75 2.81 -16.34 12.31
N GLU A 76 2.73 -17.26 13.28
CA GLU A 76 1.84 -18.42 13.22
C GLU A 76 0.36 -18.01 13.21
N CYS A 77 -0.04 -17.16 14.16
CA CYS A 77 -1.41 -16.63 14.23
C CYS A 77 -1.73 -15.77 13.00
N LEU A 78 -0.76 -14.99 12.50
CA LEU A 78 -0.91 -14.21 11.28
C LEU A 78 -1.16 -15.11 10.06
N ALA A 79 -0.41 -16.21 9.93
CA ALA A 79 -0.58 -17.17 8.85
C ALA A 79 -1.94 -17.87 8.92
N ALA A 80 -2.36 -18.25 10.14
CA ALA A 80 -3.68 -18.84 10.38
C ALA A 80 -4.82 -17.86 10.00
N MET A 81 -4.72 -16.59 10.41
CA MET A 81 -5.67 -15.55 10.03
C MET A 81 -5.75 -15.38 8.51
N ALA A 82 -4.61 -15.23 7.83
CA ALA A 82 -4.56 -15.07 6.38
C ALA A 82 -5.17 -16.28 5.65
N LYS A 83 -4.91 -17.51 6.15
CA LYS A 83 -5.51 -18.75 5.64
C LYS A 83 -7.03 -18.76 5.81
N GLN A 84 -7.55 -18.36 6.97
CA GLN A 84 -9.00 -18.28 7.20
C GLN A 84 -9.69 -17.29 6.26
N VAL A 85 -9.11 -16.10 6.05
CA VAL A 85 -9.63 -15.12 5.09
C VAL A 85 -9.59 -15.69 3.68
N GLY A 86 -8.48 -16.33 3.30
CA GLY A 86 -8.36 -17.01 2.00
C GLY A 86 -9.43 -18.07 1.79
N MET A 87 -9.69 -18.92 2.78
CA MET A 87 -10.75 -19.94 2.73
C MET A 87 -12.15 -19.33 2.63
N PHE A 88 -12.44 -18.22 3.34
CA PHE A 88 -13.73 -17.54 3.24
C PHE A 88 -14.02 -17.03 1.83
N PHE A 89 -12.99 -16.57 1.11
CA PHE A 89 -13.10 -16.10 -0.27
C PHE A 89 -12.87 -17.21 -1.31
N ASP A 90 -12.89 -18.48 -0.90
CA ASP A 90 -12.65 -19.65 -1.76
C ASP A 90 -11.31 -19.58 -2.54
N LEU A 91 -10.28 -18.95 -1.95
CA LEU A 91 -8.95 -18.81 -2.54
C LEU A 91 -8.11 -20.09 -2.34
N PRO A 92 -7.17 -20.40 -3.25
CA PRO A 92 -6.22 -21.49 -3.06
C PRO A 92 -5.27 -21.20 -1.88
N THR A 93 -5.49 -21.88 -0.75
CA THR A 93 -4.71 -21.68 0.48
C THR A 93 -3.60 -22.71 0.72
N VAL A 94 -3.39 -23.63 -0.22
CA VAL A 94 -2.39 -24.71 -0.10
C VAL A 94 -0.97 -24.15 0.10
N LEU A 95 -0.68 -23.01 -0.53
CA LEU A 95 0.63 -22.37 -0.45
C LEU A 95 0.82 -21.50 0.80
N CYS A 96 -0.21 -21.26 1.62
CA CYS A 96 -0.07 -20.48 2.86
C CYS A 96 0.87 -21.15 3.88
N GLU A 97 1.10 -22.46 3.75
CA GLU A 97 2.02 -23.21 4.63
C GLU A 97 3.48 -23.08 4.20
N SER A 98 3.75 -22.73 2.94
CA SER A 98 5.10 -22.61 2.36
C SER A 98 5.47 -21.19 1.95
N GLN A 99 4.51 -20.27 1.86
CA GLN A 99 4.70 -18.85 1.51
C GLN A 99 4.53 -17.98 2.74
N GLY A 100 5.48 -17.07 2.95
CA GLY A 100 5.49 -16.18 4.11
C GLY A 100 4.34 -15.17 4.08
N VAL A 101 3.73 -14.96 5.24
CA VAL A 101 2.86 -13.81 5.51
C VAL A 101 3.70 -12.64 6.02
N MET A 102 3.28 -11.42 5.68
CA MET A 102 3.89 -10.19 6.17
C MET A 102 2.80 -9.26 6.68
N ILE A 103 3.14 -8.44 7.67
CA ILE A 103 2.28 -7.40 8.23
C ILE A 103 3.00 -6.06 8.13
N PHE A 104 2.26 -5.02 7.74
CA PHE A 104 2.75 -3.67 7.53
C PHE A 104 1.83 -2.68 8.24
N ASP A 105 2.40 -1.55 8.67
CA ASP A 105 1.65 -0.46 9.27
C ASP A 105 1.24 0.53 8.19
N PHE A 106 -0.07 0.80 8.09
CA PHE A 106 -0.64 1.79 7.17
C PHE A 106 -1.37 2.91 7.92
N SER A 107 -1.08 3.10 9.21
CA SER A 107 -1.74 4.12 10.04
C SER A 107 -1.38 5.54 9.60
N ASP A 108 -0.14 5.74 9.16
CA ASP A 108 0.37 7.02 8.67
C ASP A 108 0.87 6.87 7.23
N VAL A 109 0.71 7.93 6.44
CA VAL A 109 1.30 8.02 5.10
C VAL A 109 2.54 8.90 5.16
N GLN A 110 3.71 8.31 4.87
CA GLN A 110 4.97 9.04 4.79
C GLN A 110 5.10 9.76 3.45
N ARG A 111 5.51 11.03 3.51
CA ARG A 111 5.77 11.83 2.32
C ARG A 111 6.75 12.94 2.63
N LEU A 112 7.55 13.32 1.64
CA LEU A 112 8.41 14.48 1.79
C LEU A 112 7.60 15.77 1.73
N GLU A 113 8.01 16.76 2.51
CA GLU A 113 7.45 18.11 2.41
C GLU A 113 7.79 18.74 1.05
N SER A 114 9.03 18.54 0.59
CA SER A 114 9.56 19.05 -0.67
C SER A 114 10.10 17.93 -1.54
N ALA A 115 9.79 17.96 -2.84
CA ALA A 115 10.22 16.95 -3.79
C ALA A 115 11.69 17.08 -4.23
N SER A 116 12.30 18.23 -3.96
CA SER A 116 13.70 18.53 -4.27
C SER A 116 14.34 19.41 -3.22
N SER A 117 15.67 19.38 -3.15
CA SER A 117 16.49 20.23 -2.28
C SER A 117 17.88 20.46 -2.92
N MET A 118 18.65 21.39 -2.34
CA MET A 118 20.05 21.57 -2.66
C MET A 118 20.91 20.96 -1.56
N ALA A 119 21.80 20.04 -1.92
CA ALA A 119 22.83 19.51 -1.05
C ALA A 119 24.18 20.13 -1.45
N GLY A 120 24.53 21.26 -0.82
CA GLY A 120 25.64 22.10 -1.29
C GLY A 120 25.34 22.67 -2.67
N ASN A 121 26.14 22.32 -3.67
CA ASN A 121 25.95 22.71 -5.07
C ASN A 121 25.25 21.62 -5.92
N VAL A 122 24.76 20.56 -5.30
CA VAL A 122 24.11 19.44 -6.00
C VAL A 122 22.60 19.56 -5.87
N PHE A 123 21.90 19.56 -7.01
CA PHE A 123 20.45 19.46 -7.05
C PHE A 123 20.02 18.02 -6.79
N VAL A 124 19.17 17.82 -5.78
CA VAL A 124 18.68 16.50 -5.35
C VAL A 124 17.16 16.49 -5.46
N CYS A 125 16.60 15.43 -6.01
CA CYS A 125 15.16 15.19 -6.08
C CYS A 125 14.81 13.75 -5.72
N ALA A 126 13.66 13.55 -5.08
CA ALA A 126 13.16 12.24 -4.71
C ALA A 126 12.17 11.69 -5.75
N VAL A 127 12.08 10.37 -5.85
CA VAL A 127 11.20 9.64 -6.77
C VAL A 127 10.58 8.43 -6.07
N GLY A 128 9.41 7.99 -6.53
CA GLY A 128 8.74 6.79 -6.03
C GLY A 128 8.37 6.88 -4.54
N ASP A 129 8.44 5.75 -3.85
CA ASP A 129 8.05 5.63 -2.43
C ASP A 129 8.87 6.56 -1.51
N ALA A 130 10.10 6.90 -1.89
CA ALA A 130 10.91 7.87 -1.15
C ALA A 130 10.35 9.30 -1.19
N LEU A 131 9.54 9.62 -2.21
CA LEU A 131 8.86 10.91 -2.35
C LEU A 131 7.46 10.87 -1.71
N LEU A 132 6.72 9.79 -1.95
CA LEU A 132 5.34 9.62 -1.52
C LEU A 132 5.03 8.13 -1.35
N GLU A 133 4.80 7.71 -0.11
CA GLU A 133 4.44 6.34 0.21
C GLU A 133 3.08 5.96 -0.42
N PRO A 134 3.00 4.83 -1.14
CA PRO A 134 1.76 4.38 -1.72
C PRO A 134 0.92 3.58 -0.73
N PHE A 135 -0.38 3.88 -0.68
CA PHE A 135 -1.34 2.96 -0.09
C PHE A 135 -1.66 1.84 -1.09
N TRP A 136 -1.13 0.63 -0.86
CA TRP A 136 -1.18 -0.46 -1.84
C TRP A 136 -2.59 -0.86 -2.28
N PRO A 137 -3.63 -0.86 -1.42
CA PRO A 137 -5.00 -1.17 -1.84
C PRO A 137 -5.56 -0.25 -2.94
N GLU A 138 -5.04 0.97 -3.08
CA GLU A 138 -5.43 1.90 -4.17
C GLU A 138 -4.72 1.61 -5.50
N GLY A 139 -3.62 0.86 -5.49
CA GLY A 139 -2.88 0.48 -6.70
C GLY A 139 -2.17 1.65 -7.41
N LEU A 140 -1.87 2.75 -6.72
CA LEU A 140 -1.32 3.97 -7.34
C LEU A 140 0.22 4.04 -7.35
N GLY A 141 0.92 3.15 -6.65
CA GLY A 141 2.37 3.24 -6.44
C GLY A 141 3.18 3.27 -7.74
N ILE A 142 2.96 2.32 -8.65
CA ILE A 142 3.70 2.27 -9.92
C ILE A 142 3.45 3.51 -10.78
N MET A 143 2.20 3.93 -10.92
CA MET A 143 1.84 5.07 -11.76
C MET A 143 2.45 6.36 -11.20
N ARG A 144 2.29 6.62 -9.89
CA ARG A 144 2.89 7.81 -9.25
C ARG A 144 4.41 7.77 -9.26
N GLY A 145 5.00 6.59 -9.07
CA GLY A 145 6.44 6.39 -9.16
C GLY A 145 6.99 6.74 -10.54
N PHE A 146 6.35 6.24 -11.60
CA PHE A 146 6.76 6.53 -12.98
C PHE A 146 6.62 8.02 -13.32
N MET A 147 5.50 8.65 -12.94
CA MET A 147 5.33 10.10 -13.13
C MET A 147 6.41 10.90 -12.41
N SER A 148 6.67 10.59 -11.13
CA SER A 148 7.73 11.28 -10.36
C SER A 148 9.13 11.09 -10.98
N ALA A 149 9.42 9.93 -11.57
CA ALA A 149 10.70 9.68 -12.24
C ALA A 149 10.85 10.50 -13.53
N LEU A 150 9.77 10.65 -14.31
CA LEU A 150 9.75 11.49 -15.51
C LEU A 150 9.89 12.97 -15.15
N ASP A 151 9.18 13.42 -14.11
CA ASP A 151 9.28 14.79 -13.60
C ASP A 151 10.70 15.11 -13.13
N ALA A 152 11.32 14.18 -12.38
CA ALA A 152 12.70 14.29 -11.92
C ALA A 152 13.68 14.35 -13.09
N ALA A 153 13.55 13.48 -14.10
CA ALA A 153 14.41 13.49 -15.27
C ALA A 153 14.35 14.84 -16.02
N SER A 154 13.14 15.39 -16.18
CA SER A 154 12.95 16.71 -16.79
C SER A 154 13.57 17.83 -15.94
N ALA A 155 13.34 17.84 -14.63
CA ALA A 155 13.91 18.83 -13.73
C ALA A 155 15.44 18.77 -13.67
N VAL A 156 16.03 17.57 -13.68
CA VAL A 156 17.50 17.39 -13.72
C VAL A 156 18.09 17.98 -15.00
N ALA A 157 17.43 17.82 -16.15
CA ALA A 157 17.89 18.45 -17.39
C ALA A 157 17.89 19.99 -17.30
N VAL A 158 16.88 20.58 -16.65
CA VAL A 158 16.82 22.02 -16.38
C VAL A 158 17.92 22.45 -15.41
N ALA A 159 18.12 21.71 -14.31
CA ALA A 159 19.16 21.99 -13.33
C ALA A 159 20.57 21.92 -13.96
N ALA A 160 20.82 20.96 -14.85
CA ALA A 160 22.08 20.80 -15.56
C ALA A 160 22.41 22.00 -16.48
N SER A 161 21.41 22.79 -16.89
CA SER A 161 21.61 24.05 -17.61
C SER A 161 21.94 25.26 -16.70
N GLY A 162 22.18 25.01 -15.41
CA GLY A 162 22.45 26.05 -14.39
C GLY A 162 21.18 26.71 -13.82
N GLN A 163 19.99 26.19 -14.14
CA GLN A 163 18.70 26.78 -13.75
C GLN A 163 18.06 26.00 -12.58
N THR A 164 18.80 25.81 -11.48
CA THR A 164 18.37 25.02 -10.32
C THR A 164 17.08 25.52 -9.68
N ASP A 165 16.87 26.84 -9.62
CA ASP A 165 15.65 27.43 -9.05
C ASP A 165 14.41 27.07 -9.88
N LYS A 166 14.55 27.04 -11.22
CA LYS A 166 13.47 26.62 -12.11
C LYS A 166 13.20 25.13 -12.00
N ALA A 167 14.25 24.31 -11.87
CA ALA A 167 14.11 22.88 -11.63
C ALA A 167 13.38 22.59 -10.30
N ALA A 168 13.71 23.31 -9.23
CA ALA A 168 13.02 23.19 -7.94
C ALA A 168 11.55 23.62 -8.02
N ALA A 169 11.26 24.75 -8.69
CA ALA A 169 9.89 25.19 -8.92
C ALA A 169 9.07 24.19 -9.75
N GLN A 170 9.69 23.60 -10.78
CA GLN A 170 9.07 22.54 -11.58
C GLN A 170 8.73 21.33 -10.71
N MET A 171 9.68 20.82 -9.92
CA MET A 171 9.45 19.69 -9.01
C MET A 171 8.35 19.96 -7.98
N ALA A 172 8.30 21.18 -7.42
CA ALA A 172 7.25 21.55 -6.47
C ALA A 172 5.86 21.53 -7.13
N ASN A 173 5.75 22.04 -8.35
CA ASN A 173 4.50 22.08 -9.10
C ASN A 173 4.03 20.67 -9.49
N THR A 174 4.90 19.86 -10.09
CA THR A 174 4.53 18.50 -10.50
C THR A 174 4.21 17.62 -9.30
N TYR A 175 4.93 17.77 -8.18
CA TYR A 175 4.61 17.04 -6.96
C TYR A 175 3.24 17.41 -6.38
N ASN A 176 2.83 18.68 -6.45
CA ASN A 176 1.49 19.08 -6.04
C ASN A 176 0.40 18.47 -6.92
N VAL A 177 0.65 18.33 -8.22
CA VAL A 177 -0.26 17.63 -9.15
C VAL A 177 -0.28 16.12 -8.86
N LEU A 178 0.87 15.51 -8.62
CA LEU A 178 1.02 14.06 -8.37
C LEU A 178 0.12 13.56 -7.23
N LYS A 179 0.00 14.36 -6.17
CA LYS A 179 -0.87 14.08 -5.00
C LYS A 179 -2.35 13.95 -5.38
N SER A 180 -2.78 14.61 -6.45
CA SER A 180 -4.17 14.57 -6.95
C SER A 180 -4.43 13.49 -7.99
N VAL A 181 -3.38 12.84 -8.52
CA VAL A 181 -3.55 11.80 -9.53
C VAL A 181 -4.18 10.56 -8.87
N ALA A 182 -5.32 10.14 -9.41
CA ALA A 182 -6.11 9.00 -8.94
C ALA A 182 -6.44 8.07 -10.12
N ALA A 183 -6.87 6.83 -9.84
CA ALA A 183 -7.25 5.89 -10.90
C ALA A 183 -8.35 6.44 -11.83
N GLN A 184 -9.19 7.35 -11.34
CA GLN A 184 -10.28 7.95 -12.11
C GLN A 184 -9.81 8.96 -13.18
N THR A 185 -8.61 9.53 -13.08
CA THR A 185 -8.10 10.43 -14.14
C THR A 185 -7.66 9.65 -15.39
N ALA A 186 -7.48 8.33 -15.31
CA ALA A 186 -7.12 7.51 -16.46
C ALA A 186 -8.19 7.54 -17.58
N SER A 187 -9.47 7.57 -17.22
CA SER A 187 -10.58 7.65 -18.19
C SER A 187 -10.72 9.02 -18.85
N GLN A 188 -10.08 10.06 -18.30
CA GLN A 188 -10.06 11.39 -18.89
C GLN A 188 -8.94 11.56 -19.92
N CYS A 189 -7.86 10.78 -19.80
CA CYS A 189 -6.69 10.85 -20.70
C CYS A 189 -6.74 9.83 -21.85
N LEU A 190 -7.37 8.69 -21.64
CA LEU A 190 -7.49 7.63 -22.65
C LEU A 190 -8.95 7.56 -23.13
N GLN A 191 -9.26 8.28 -24.21
CA GLN A 191 -10.46 7.97 -24.99
C GLN A 191 -10.25 6.62 -25.67
N LYS A 192 -11.16 5.68 -25.43
CA LYS A 192 -11.18 4.39 -26.13
C LYS A 192 -11.64 4.56 -27.56
#